data_AF-P33085-F1
#
_entry.id   AF-P33085-F1
#
_cell.length_a   1.000
_cell.length_b   1.000
_cell.length_c   1.000
_cell.angle_alpha   90.00
_cell.angle_beta   90.00
_cell.angle_gamma   90.00
#
_symmetry.space_group_name_H-M   'P 1'
#
loop_
_entity.id
_entity.type
_entity.pdbx_description
1 polymer ?
#
loop_
_entity_poly.entity_id
_entity_poly.type
_entity_poly.pdbx_seq_one_letter_code
_entity_poly.pdbx_strand_id
1 'polypeptide(L)'
;MLDIFRGLKNLVKVSHVKTDSIVFRLHYSITVMILMSFSLIITTRQYVGNPIDCVHTKDIPEDVLNTYCWIQSTYTLKSLFLKKQGVSVPYPGIGNSDGDPADKKHYKYYQWVCFCLFFQAILFYTPRWLWKSWEGGKIHALIMDLDIGICSEAEKKQKKKLLLDYLWENLRYHNWWAYRYYVCELLALINVIGQMFLMNRFFDGEFITFGLKVIDYMETDQEDRMDPMIYIFPRMTKCTFFKYGSSGEVEKHDAICILPLNVVNEKIYIFLWFWFILLTFLTLLTLIYRVVIIFSPRMRVYLFRMRFRLVRRDAIEIIVRRSKMGDWFLLYLLGENIDTVIFRDVVQDLANRLGHNQHHRVPGLKGEIQDA
;
A
#
# COMPACT_ATOMS: atom_id res chain seq x y z
N MET A 1 19.21 -16.86 -2.33
CA MET A 1 18.56 -15.79 -3.12
C MET A 1 17.41 -16.29 -3.99
N LEU A 2 17.58 -17.35 -4.79
CA LEU A 2 16.53 -17.86 -5.71
C LEU A 2 15.19 -18.17 -5.02
N ASP A 3 15.20 -18.72 -3.80
CA ASP A 3 13.96 -19.02 -3.05
C ASP A 3 13.22 -17.77 -2.58
N ILE A 4 13.93 -16.70 -2.24
CA ILE A 4 13.32 -15.40 -1.90
C ILE A 4 12.63 -14.82 -3.14
N PHE A 5 13.30 -14.86 -4.29
CA PHE A 5 12.69 -14.46 -5.56
C PHE A 5 11.49 -15.34 -5.95
N ARG A 6 11.52 -16.64 -5.63
CA ARG A 6 10.38 -17.55 -5.84
C ARG A 6 9.19 -17.19 -4.93
N GLY A 7 9.45 -16.86 -3.66
CA GLY A 7 8.44 -16.35 -2.73
C GLY A 7 7.81 -15.04 -3.22
N LEU A 8 8.64 -14.10 -3.67
CA LEU A 8 8.21 -12.84 -4.29
C LEU A 8 7.40 -13.07 -5.58
N LYS A 9 7.78 -14.04 -6.42
CA LYS A 9 7.02 -14.38 -7.65
C LYS A 9 5.58 -14.81 -7.34
N ASN A 10 5.35 -15.47 -6.22
CA ASN A 10 3.99 -15.83 -5.81
C ASN A 10 3.13 -14.61 -5.45
N LEU A 11 3.72 -13.49 -5.03
CA LEU A 11 3.00 -12.22 -4.79
C LEU A 11 2.57 -11.53 -6.09
N VAL A 12 3.30 -11.78 -7.19
CA VAL A 12 3.01 -11.24 -8.53
C VAL A 12 1.97 -12.07 -9.26
N LYS A 13 1.84 -13.37 -8.95
CA LYS A 13 0.86 -14.23 -9.62
C LYS A 13 -0.55 -13.70 -9.36
N VAL A 14 -1.11 -13.02 -10.37
CA VAL A 14 -2.51 -12.64 -10.40
C VAL A 14 -3.31 -13.93 -10.27
N SER A 15 -4.10 -14.05 -9.20
CA SER A 15 -4.97 -15.19 -9.02
C SER A 15 -5.93 -15.27 -10.20
N HIS A 16 -6.18 -16.49 -10.69
CA HIS A 16 -7.15 -16.72 -11.76
C HIS A 16 -8.51 -16.12 -11.39
N VAL A 17 -8.90 -16.32 -10.12
CA VAL A 17 -10.08 -15.72 -9.52
C VAL A 17 -9.76 -14.30 -9.03
N LYS A 18 -10.44 -13.31 -9.59
CA LYS A 18 -10.42 -11.91 -9.16
C LYS A 18 -11.39 -11.73 -8.00
N THR A 19 -10.86 -11.45 -6.81
CA THR A 19 -11.67 -11.20 -5.61
C THR A 19 -11.59 -9.76 -5.10
N ASP A 20 -10.91 -8.88 -5.83
CA ASP A 20 -10.53 -7.56 -5.37
C ASP A 20 -10.32 -6.53 -6.50
N SER A 21 -10.32 -5.26 -6.12
CA SER A 21 -10.13 -4.13 -7.02
C SER A 21 -8.67 -3.95 -7.45
N ILE A 22 -8.46 -3.33 -8.62
CA ILE A 22 -7.12 -3.04 -9.16
C ILE A 22 -6.30 -2.22 -8.16
N VAL A 23 -6.92 -1.21 -7.53
CA VAL A 23 -6.25 -0.36 -6.55
C VAL A 23 -5.86 -1.13 -5.30
N PHE A 24 -6.71 -2.04 -4.81
CA PHE A 24 -6.35 -2.89 -3.68
C PHE A 24 -5.12 -3.76 -3.98
N ARG A 25 -4.99 -4.25 -5.23
CA ARG A 25 -3.79 -4.98 -5.68
C ARG A 25 -2.53 -4.13 -5.72
N LEU A 26 -2.64 -2.83 -6.00
CA LEU A 26 -1.47 -1.93 -5.92
C LEU A 26 -0.87 -1.91 -4.51
N HIS A 27 -1.69 -2.00 -3.47
CA HIS A 27 -1.22 -2.05 -2.08
C HIS A 27 -0.47 -3.35 -1.78
N TYR A 28 -1.15 -4.49 -1.82
CA TYR A 28 -0.57 -5.72 -1.27
C TYR A 28 0.36 -6.45 -2.25
N SER A 29 0.26 -6.18 -3.55
CA SER A 29 1.09 -6.85 -4.57
C SER A 29 2.25 -5.93 -4.96
N ILE A 30 1.97 -4.82 -5.64
CA ILE A 30 3.03 -3.96 -6.18
C ILE A 30 3.82 -3.25 -5.07
N THR A 31 3.14 -2.63 -4.09
CA THR A 31 3.84 -1.88 -3.02
C THR A 31 4.63 -2.80 -2.10
N VAL A 32 4.07 -3.95 -1.71
CA VAL A 32 4.80 -4.95 -0.90
C VAL A 32 6.05 -5.43 -1.64
N MET A 33 5.94 -5.69 -2.94
CA MET A 33 7.08 -6.09 -3.77
C MET A 33 8.17 -5.01 -3.83
N ILE A 34 7.77 -3.76 -4.04
CA ILE A 34 8.68 -2.60 -4.03
C ILE A 34 9.41 -2.51 -2.68
N LEU A 35 8.67 -2.52 -1.58
CA LEU A 35 9.21 -2.39 -0.22
C LEU A 35 10.15 -3.56 0.14
N MET A 36 9.76 -4.79 -0.19
CA MET A 36 10.61 -5.97 0.02
C MET A 36 11.90 -5.91 -0.81
N SER A 37 11.80 -5.43 -2.05
CA SER A 37 12.97 -5.27 -2.93
C SER A 37 13.93 -4.20 -2.38
N PHE A 38 13.41 -3.06 -1.94
CA PHE A 38 14.22 -2.02 -1.31
C PHE A 38 14.84 -2.46 0.02
N SER A 39 14.09 -3.18 0.86
CA SER A 39 14.62 -3.77 2.09
C SER A 39 15.80 -4.69 1.78
N LEU A 40 15.67 -5.58 0.79
CA LEU A 40 16.74 -6.49 0.38
C LEU A 40 17.98 -5.74 -0.17
N ILE A 41 17.77 -4.70 -0.99
CA ILE A 41 18.86 -3.88 -1.55
C ILE A 41 19.66 -3.21 -0.43
N ILE A 42 18.98 -2.60 0.55
CA ILE A 42 19.62 -1.94 1.68
C ILE A 42 20.33 -2.95 2.58
N THR A 43 19.69 -4.07 2.91
CA THR A 43 20.32 -5.16 3.67
C THR A 43 21.60 -5.66 3.00
N THR A 44 21.59 -5.84 1.68
CA THR A 44 22.78 -6.27 0.94
C THR A 44 23.92 -5.26 1.08
N ARG A 45 23.63 -3.97 0.93
CA ARG A 45 24.64 -2.90 1.09
C ARG A 45 25.13 -2.76 2.53
N GLN A 46 24.30 -3.07 3.52
CA GLN A 46 24.64 -2.94 4.95
C GLN A 46 25.53 -4.08 5.46
N TYR A 47 25.40 -5.30 4.92
CA TYR A 47 26.15 -6.48 5.41
C TYR A 47 27.27 -6.96 4.47
N VAL A 48 27.17 -6.71 3.16
CA VAL A 48 28.19 -7.15 2.18
C VAL A 48 29.19 -6.05 1.84
N GLY A 49 28.78 -4.78 1.97
CA GLY A 49 29.66 -3.61 1.75
C GLY A 49 29.95 -2.87 3.06
N ASN A 50 30.84 -1.88 2.97
CA ASN A 50 31.08 -0.95 4.08
C ASN A 50 29.90 0.04 4.18
N PRO A 51 29.14 0.03 5.28
CA PRO A 51 28.02 0.95 5.43
C PRO A 51 28.48 2.40 5.66
N ILE A 52 29.68 2.57 6.22
CA ILE A 52 30.29 3.84 6.59
C ILE A 52 31.81 3.74 6.46
N ASP A 53 32.45 4.78 5.94
CA ASP A 53 33.91 4.89 5.88
C ASP A 53 34.31 6.23 6.53
N CYS A 54 35.06 6.17 7.64
CA CYS A 54 35.47 7.33 8.43
C CYS A 54 36.96 7.62 8.25
N VAL A 55 37.28 8.90 8.02
CA VAL A 55 38.65 9.41 7.95
C VAL A 55 39.05 10.01 9.30
N HIS A 56 40.17 9.58 9.85
CA HIS A 56 40.69 10.02 11.15
C HIS A 56 42.23 9.95 11.24
N THR A 57 42.82 10.37 12.36
CA THR A 57 44.29 10.30 12.63
C THR A 57 44.76 8.89 13.01
N LYS A 58 45.96 8.47 12.58
CA LYS A 58 46.48 7.07 12.55
C LYS A 58 46.48 6.25 13.86
N ASP A 59 46.01 6.76 14.99
CA ASP A 59 46.11 6.11 16.31
C ASP A 59 44.94 5.18 16.65
N ILE A 60 43.94 5.03 15.77
CA ILE A 60 42.75 4.20 16.00
C ILE A 60 42.61 3.23 14.82
N PRO A 61 42.31 1.93 15.01
CA PRO A 61 42.01 1.06 13.89
C PRO A 61 40.75 1.52 13.14
N GLU A 62 40.82 1.61 11.82
CA GLU A 62 39.71 2.10 10.96
C GLU A 62 38.43 1.28 11.20
N ASP A 63 38.53 -0.06 11.29
CA ASP A 63 37.39 -0.95 11.51
C ASP A 63 36.68 -0.67 12.85
N VAL A 64 37.44 -0.37 13.91
CA VAL A 64 36.90 -0.05 15.23
C VAL A 64 36.16 1.27 15.17
N LEU A 65 36.75 2.29 14.54
CA LEU A 65 36.11 3.59 14.41
C LEU A 65 34.86 3.53 13.52
N ASN A 66 34.94 2.88 12.36
CA ASN A 66 33.81 2.70 11.45
C ASN A 66 32.65 1.99 12.15
N THR A 67 32.94 0.90 12.85
CA THR A 67 31.94 0.15 13.62
C THR A 67 31.34 0.99 14.73
N TYR A 68 32.18 1.71 15.50
CA TYR A 68 31.70 2.60 16.55
C TYR A 68 30.80 3.71 15.99
N CYS A 69 31.23 4.41 14.95
CA CYS A 69 30.48 5.51 14.34
C CYS A 69 29.19 5.05 13.68
N TRP A 70 29.17 3.82 13.14
CA TRP A 70 27.95 3.18 12.69
C TRP A 70 26.98 2.93 13.85
N ILE A 71 27.46 2.48 15.01
CA ILE A 71 26.64 2.12 16.19
C ILE A 71 26.14 3.36 16.94
N GLN A 72 27.02 4.32 17.26
CA GLN A 72 26.75 5.46 18.14
C GLN A 72 26.02 6.64 17.47
N SER A 73 25.63 6.50 16.20
CA SER A 73 25.03 7.55 15.36
C SER A 73 25.97 8.71 15.03
N THR A 74 25.84 9.22 13.81
CA THR A 74 26.59 10.37 13.33
C THR A 74 25.77 11.65 13.42
N TYR A 75 26.41 12.81 13.28
CA TYR A 75 25.73 14.10 13.33
C TYR A 75 26.21 15.09 12.28
N THR A 76 25.38 16.09 12.00
CA THR A 76 25.71 17.30 11.24
C THR A 76 25.30 18.54 12.03
N LEU A 77 25.84 19.70 11.70
CA LEU A 77 25.51 20.97 12.32
C LEU A 77 24.47 21.73 11.47
N LYS A 78 23.30 22.05 12.04
CA LYS A 78 22.18 22.67 11.30
C LYS A 78 22.56 24.05 10.76
N SER A 79 23.31 24.83 11.53
CA SER A 79 23.80 26.16 11.16
C SER A 79 24.75 26.20 9.96
N LEU A 80 25.32 25.05 9.57
CA LEU A 80 26.35 24.95 8.53
C LEU A 80 25.82 24.48 7.17
N PHE A 81 24.52 24.21 7.02
CA PHE A 81 23.97 23.77 5.73
C PHE A 81 23.86 24.88 4.68
N LEU A 82 23.68 26.14 5.11
CA LEU A 82 23.58 27.31 4.23
C LEU A 82 24.95 27.92 3.89
N LYS A 83 26.04 27.43 4.46
CA LYS A 83 27.37 27.99 4.23
C LYS A 83 27.95 27.50 2.91
N LYS A 84 28.66 28.39 2.20
CA LYS A 84 29.27 28.10 0.90
C LYS A 84 30.33 27.01 1.01
N GLN A 85 30.12 25.91 0.30
CA GLN A 85 31.04 24.78 0.22
C GLN A 85 32.37 25.19 -0.42
N GLY A 86 33.49 24.68 0.10
CA GLY A 86 34.84 24.95 -0.39
C GLY A 86 35.42 26.30 0.07
N VAL A 87 34.59 27.20 0.61
CA VAL A 87 35.02 28.50 1.13
C VAL A 87 34.87 28.54 2.65
N SER A 88 33.66 28.36 3.17
CA SER A 88 33.37 28.46 4.60
C SER A 88 33.26 27.10 5.29
N VAL A 89 32.89 26.05 4.54
CA VAL A 89 32.73 24.69 5.04
C VAL A 89 33.23 23.68 3.99
N PRO A 90 33.84 22.54 4.40
CA PRO A 90 34.26 21.51 3.46
C PRO A 90 33.07 20.82 2.76
N TYR A 91 31.95 20.70 3.47
CA TYR A 91 30.70 20.10 2.99
C TYR A 91 29.51 20.68 3.78
N PRO A 92 28.30 20.79 3.20
CA PRO A 92 27.12 21.28 3.91
C PRO A 92 26.89 20.52 5.23
N GLY A 93 26.74 21.26 6.33
CA GLY A 93 26.51 20.67 7.66
C GLY A 93 27.79 20.19 8.38
N ILE A 94 28.98 20.35 7.78
CA ILE A 94 30.26 19.91 8.34
C ILE A 94 31.15 21.10 8.70
N GLY A 95 31.67 21.09 9.92
CA GLY A 95 32.62 22.10 10.41
C GLY A 95 33.05 21.81 11.84
N ASN A 96 33.64 22.79 12.50
CA ASN A 96 34.08 22.67 13.88
C ASN A 96 32.87 22.52 14.81
N SER A 97 32.96 21.58 15.74
CA SER A 97 31.86 21.23 16.66
C SER A 97 31.87 22.06 17.95
N ASP A 98 32.60 23.19 17.99
CA ASP A 98 32.86 23.99 19.20
C ASP A 98 31.67 24.88 19.62
N GLY A 99 30.47 24.59 19.09
CA GLY A 99 29.25 25.36 19.32
C GLY A 99 28.22 24.67 20.21
N ASP A 100 27.01 25.20 20.16
CA ASP A 100 25.84 24.73 20.91
C ASP A 100 25.51 23.25 20.58
N PRO A 101 25.42 22.35 21.58
CA PRO A 101 24.96 20.99 21.35
C PRO A 101 23.56 20.90 20.69
N ALA A 102 22.69 21.91 20.82
CA ALA A 102 21.38 21.94 20.15
C ALA A 102 21.46 22.12 18.62
N ASP A 103 22.60 22.61 18.11
CA ASP A 103 22.86 22.72 16.67
C ASP A 103 23.14 21.35 16.03
N LYS A 104 23.46 20.32 16.83
CA LYS A 104 23.73 18.97 16.34
C LYS A 104 22.42 18.27 15.95
N LYS A 105 22.32 17.89 14.69
CA LYS A 105 21.31 16.95 14.18
C LYS A 105 21.93 15.56 14.12
N HIS A 106 21.43 14.66 14.95
CA HIS A 106 21.89 13.26 15.01
C HIS A 106 21.08 12.37 14.07
N TYR A 107 21.74 11.47 13.35
CA TYR A 107 21.12 10.56 12.39
C TYR A 107 21.20 9.12 12.90
N LYS A 108 20.12 8.68 13.54
CA LYS A 108 20.01 7.33 14.15
C LYS A 108 19.29 6.32 13.24
N TYR A 109 18.59 6.80 12.22
CA TYR A 109 17.65 5.99 11.46
C TYR A 109 18.30 4.93 10.57
N TYR A 110 19.58 5.10 10.18
CA TYR A 110 20.25 4.25 9.18
C TYR A 110 20.20 2.76 9.50
N GLN A 111 20.45 2.40 10.76
CA GLN A 111 20.42 1.03 11.25
C GLN A 111 19.04 0.39 11.13
N TRP A 112 17.98 1.21 11.13
CA TRP A 112 16.58 0.81 11.19
C TRP A 112 15.88 0.85 9.84
N VAL A 113 16.48 1.42 8.79
CA VAL A 113 15.85 1.57 7.47
C VAL A 113 15.39 0.23 6.91
N CYS A 114 16.24 -0.80 6.95
CA CYS A 114 15.91 -2.12 6.40
C CYS A 114 14.72 -2.78 7.13
N PHE A 115 14.70 -2.70 8.46
CA PHE A 115 13.61 -3.19 9.30
C PHE A 115 12.33 -2.39 9.12
N CYS A 116 12.47 -1.07 8.98
CA CYS A 116 11.35 -0.17 8.71
C CYS A 116 10.67 -0.57 7.41
N LEU A 117 11.40 -0.62 6.29
CA LEU A 117 10.86 -1.04 4.98
C LEU A 117 10.20 -2.42 5.02
N PHE A 118 10.80 -3.38 5.73
CA PHE A 118 10.22 -4.72 5.91
C PHE A 118 8.90 -4.67 6.69
N PHE A 119 8.86 -3.93 7.79
CA PHE A 119 7.65 -3.75 8.59
C PHE A 119 6.54 -3.04 7.81
N GLN A 120 6.90 -2.03 7.00
CA GLN A 120 5.95 -1.37 6.09
C GLN A 120 5.35 -2.38 5.09
N ALA A 121 6.16 -3.28 4.53
CA ALA A 121 5.68 -4.32 3.62
C ALA A 121 4.64 -5.22 4.29
N ILE A 122 4.87 -5.62 5.53
CA ILE A 122 3.89 -6.39 6.32
C ILE A 122 2.57 -5.61 6.46
N LEU A 123 2.65 -4.34 6.87
CA LEU A 123 1.47 -3.50 7.07
C LEU A 123 0.65 -3.31 5.78
N PHE A 124 1.30 -3.16 4.61
CA PHE A 124 0.62 -3.11 3.32
C PHE A 124 -0.04 -4.44 2.91
N TYR A 125 0.47 -5.57 3.39
CA TYR A 125 -0.14 -6.88 3.14
C TYR A 125 -1.31 -7.19 4.09
N THR A 126 -1.37 -6.58 5.28
CA THR A 126 -2.39 -6.84 6.31
C THR A 126 -3.83 -6.74 5.80
N PRO A 127 -4.25 -5.70 5.05
CA PRO A 127 -5.63 -5.62 4.55
C PRO A 127 -5.99 -6.81 3.64
N ARG A 128 -5.05 -7.27 2.81
CA ARG A 128 -5.26 -8.44 1.93
C ARG A 128 -5.35 -9.73 2.72
N TRP A 129 -4.48 -9.91 3.73
CA TRP A 129 -4.56 -11.06 4.61
C TRP A 129 -5.92 -11.14 5.33
N LEU A 130 -6.40 -10.02 5.86
CA LEU A 130 -7.74 -9.91 6.45
C LEU A 130 -8.85 -10.25 5.45
N TRP A 131 -8.80 -9.67 4.25
CA TRP A 131 -9.81 -9.96 3.21
C TRP A 131 -9.80 -11.43 2.83
N LYS A 132 -8.64 -12.04 2.60
CA LYS A 132 -8.54 -13.45 2.24
C LYS A 132 -9.11 -14.36 3.33
N SER A 133 -8.85 -14.03 4.60
CA SER A 133 -9.42 -14.75 5.75
C SER A 133 -10.94 -14.62 5.82
N TRP A 134 -11.48 -13.41 5.56
CA TRP A 134 -12.92 -13.14 5.64
C TRP A 134 -13.72 -13.57 4.41
N GLU A 135 -13.10 -13.58 3.23
CA GLU A 135 -13.70 -14.03 1.97
C GLU A 135 -13.90 -15.55 1.98
N GLY A 136 -12.97 -16.28 2.60
CA GLY A 136 -13.12 -17.70 2.92
C GLY A 136 -13.22 -18.63 1.69
N GLY A 137 -12.78 -18.18 0.52
CA GLY A 137 -12.90 -18.94 -0.73
C GLY A 137 -14.32 -18.99 -1.30
N LYS A 138 -15.25 -18.14 -0.81
CA LYS A 138 -16.65 -18.14 -1.25
C LYS A 138 -16.80 -17.99 -2.77
N ILE A 139 -16.06 -17.06 -3.37
CA ILE A 139 -16.15 -16.81 -4.81
C ILE A 139 -15.61 -18.00 -5.60
N HIS A 140 -14.50 -18.58 -5.15
CA HIS A 140 -13.93 -19.77 -5.77
C HIS A 140 -14.91 -20.95 -5.71
N ALA A 141 -15.58 -21.16 -4.58
CA ALA A 141 -16.58 -22.21 -4.41
C ALA A 141 -17.82 -21.99 -5.31
N LEU A 142 -18.26 -20.74 -5.48
CA LEU A 142 -19.44 -20.41 -6.29
C LEU A 142 -19.19 -20.46 -7.80
N ILE A 143 -17.94 -20.30 -8.25
CA ILE A 143 -17.61 -20.40 -9.67
C ILE A 143 -17.81 -21.85 -10.17
N MET A 144 -17.51 -22.87 -9.37
CA MET A 144 -17.69 -24.29 -9.75
C MET A 144 -17.14 -24.63 -11.17
N ASP A 145 -16.03 -24.05 -11.60
CA ASP A 145 -15.47 -24.16 -12.97
C ASP A 145 -16.37 -23.60 -14.11
N LEU A 146 -17.34 -22.73 -13.79
CA LEU A 146 -18.15 -22.00 -14.78
C LEU A 146 -17.36 -20.86 -15.48
N ASP A 147 -16.07 -20.73 -15.19
CA ASP A 147 -15.12 -19.91 -15.94
C ASP A 147 -14.71 -20.59 -17.26
N ILE A 148 -14.77 -21.92 -17.35
CA ILE A 148 -14.50 -22.68 -18.57
C ILE A 148 -15.82 -22.90 -19.33
N GLY A 149 -16.01 -22.14 -20.42
CA GLY A 149 -17.23 -22.24 -21.24
C GLY A 149 -17.44 -23.59 -21.95
N ILE A 150 -16.39 -24.42 -22.04
CA ILE A 150 -16.37 -25.72 -22.75
C ILE A 150 -16.52 -26.84 -21.71
N CYS A 151 -17.77 -27.12 -21.34
CA CYS A 151 -18.15 -28.21 -20.43
C CYS A 151 -19.37 -28.93 -21.01
N SER A 152 -19.66 -30.16 -20.56
CA SER A 152 -20.84 -30.88 -21.03
C SER A 152 -22.11 -30.09 -20.69
N GLU A 153 -23.08 -30.05 -21.61
CA GLU A 153 -24.28 -29.22 -21.44
C GLU A 153 -25.09 -29.63 -20.19
N ALA A 154 -25.05 -30.92 -19.83
CA ALA A 154 -25.68 -31.44 -18.62
C ALA A 154 -25.03 -30.91 -17.33
N GLU A 155 -23.69 -30.99 -17.23
CA GLU A 155 -22.96 -30.48 -16.06
C GLU A 155 -23.10 -28.97 -15.94
N LYS A 156 -23.00 -28.25 -17.06
CA LYS A 156 -23.19 -26.79 -17.12
C LYS A 156 -24.57 -26.39 -16.60
N LYS A 157 -25.63 -27.08 -17.03
CA LYS A 157 -27.01 -26.84 -16.58
C LYS A 157 -27.18 -27.11 -15.09
N GLN A 158 -26.55 -28.17 -14.57
CA GLN A 158 -26.58 -28.50 -13.14
C GLN A 158 -25.86 -27.43 -12.30
N LYS A 159 -24.62 -27.07 -12.65
CA LYS A 159 -23.83 -26.04 -11.95
C LYS A 159 -24.52 -24.67 -11.98
N LYS A 160 -25.08 -24.28 -13.14
CA LYS A 160 -25.91 -23.07 -13.28
C LYS A 160 -27.10 -23.08 -12.32
N LYS A 161 -27.82 -24.20 -12.23
CA LYS A 161 -28.98 -24.34 -11.35
C LYS A 161 -28.58 -24.23 -9.88
N LEU A 162 -27.51 -24.90 -9.46
CA LEU A 162 -26.98 -24.81 -8.09
C LEU A 162 -26.60 -23.38 -7.70
N LEU A 163 -25.92 -22.66 -8.61
CA LEU A 163 -25.59 -21.25 -8.39
C LEU A 163 -26.85 -20.38 -8.27
N LEU A 164 -27.83 -20.59 -9.15
CA LEU A 164 -29.10 -19.87 -9.12
C LEU A 164 -29.89 -20.13 -7.83
N ASP A 165 -29.95 -21.38 -7.38
CA ASP A 165 -30.65 -21.79 -6.15
C ASP A 165 -29.94 -21.19 -4.93
N TYR A 166 -28.60 -21.22 -4.87
CA TYR A 166 -27.82 -20.56 -3.82
C TYR A 166 -28.10 -19.05 -3.75
N LEU A 167 -28.06 -18.35 -4.89
CA LEU A 167 -28.30 -16.91 -4.96
C LEU A 167 -29.72 -16.54 -4.53
N TRP A 168 -30.69 -17.41 -4.83
CA TRP A 168 -32.08 -17.24 -4.44
C TRP A 168 -32.30 -17.44 -2.94
N GLU A 169 -31.79 -18.55 -2.39
CA GLU A 169 -31.95 -18.90 -0.98
C GLU A 169 -31.23 -17.93 -0.04
N ASN A 170 -30.05 -17.45 -0.44
CA ASN A 170 -29.22 -16.56 0.37
C ASN A 170 -29.37 -15.07 0.02
N LEU A 171 -30.42 -14.70 -0.71
CA LEU A 171 -30.67 -13.31 -1.08
C LEU A 171 -30.78 -12.43 0.17
N ARG A 172 -30.13 -11.26 0.17
CA ARG A 172 -30.11 -10.24 1.24
C ARG A 172 -29.24 -10.58 2.45
N TYR A 173 -28.59 -11.75 2.50
CA TYR A 173 -27.70 -12.17 3.59
C TYR A 173 -26.21 -11.86 3.33
N HIS A 174 -25.86 -11.40 2.13
CA HIS A 174 -24.46 -11.11 1.75
C HIS A 174 -23.92 -9.74 2.21
N ASN A 175 -24.73 -8.91 2.87
CA ASN A 175 -24.36 -7.54 3.24
C ASN A 175 -23.10 -7.48 4.10
N TRP A 176 -23.05 -8.29 5.15
CA TRP A 176 -21.92 -8.27 6.07
C TRP A 176 -20.61 -8.75 5.41
N TRP A 177 -20.72 -9.72 4.49
CA TRP A 177 -19.59 -10.15 3.66
C TRP A 177 -19.07 -9.01 2.77
N ALA A 178 -19.95 -8.20 2.18
CA ALA A 178 -19.53 -7.02 1.40
C ALA A 178 -18.97 -5.89 2.28
N TYR A 179 -19.53 -5.65 3.47
CA TYR A 179 -18.99 -4.64 4.40
C TYR A 179 -17.58 -4.97 4.86
N ARG A 180 -17.28 -6.27 5.10
CA ARG A 180 -15.91 -6.73 5.39
C ARG A 180 -14.91 -6.32 4.30
N TYR A 181 -15.29 -6.44 3.04
CA TYR A 181 -14.47 -5.97 1.93
C TYR A 181 -14.23 -4.45 1.98
N TYR A 182 -15.28 -3.66 2.19
CA TYR A 182 -15.15 -2.20 2.28
C TYR A 182 -14.32 -1.76 3.50
N VAL A 183 -14.39 -2.49 4.60
CA VAL A 183 -13.50 -2.27 5.75
C VAL A 183 -12.04 -2.54 5.35
N CYS A 184 -11.74 -3.58 4.57
CA CYS A 184 -10.39 -3.81 4.06
C CYS A 184 -9.90 -2.69 3.13
N GLU A 185 -10.76 -2.17 2.23
CA GLU A 185 -10.42 -1.00 1.40
C GLU A 185 -10.19 0.26 2.26
N LEU A 186 -10.97 0.48 3.31
CA LEU A 186 -10.76 1.58 4.26
C LEU A 186 -9.46 1.41 5.04
N LEU A 187 -9.16 0.21 5.52
CA LEU A 187 -7.90 -0.11 6.19
C LEU A 187 -6.70 0.10 5.26
N ALA A 188 -6.84 -0.11 3.94
CA ALA A 188 -5.78 0.21 2.99
C ALA A 188 -5.50 1.72 2.90
N LEU A 189 -6.54 2.56 2.95
CA LEU A 189 -6.37 4.02 3.04
C LEU A 189 -5.74 4.43 4.37
N ILE A 190 -6.26 3.92 5.49
CA ILE A 190 -5.71 4.19 6.83
C ILE A 190 -4.25 3.77 6.89
N ASN A 191 -3.90 2.62 6.29
CA ASN A 191 -2.53 2.16 6.22
C ASN A 191 -1.66 3.16 5.43
N VAL A 192 -1.98 3.52 4.19
CA VAL A 192 -1.11 4.43 3.42
C VAL A 192 -0.95 5.81 4.08
N ILE A 193 -2.02 6.34 4.68
CA ILE A 193 -1.94 7.58 5.47
C ILE A 193 -1.06 7.37 6.72
N GLY A 194 -1.27 6.27 7.44
CA GLY A 194 -0.46 5.89 8.60
C GLY A 194 1.02 5.71 8.25
N GLN A 195 1.34 5.23 7.05
CA GLN A 195 2.72 5.12 6.55
C GLN A 195 3.36 6.49 6.34
N MET A 196 2.62 7.46 5.80
CA MET A 196 3.11 8.85 5.69
C MET A 196 3.46 9.43 7.06
N PHE A 197 2.60 9.21 8.07
CA PHE A 197 2.89 9.65 9.44
C PHE A 197 4.04 8.89 10.10
N LEU A 198 4.12 7.57 9.89
CA LEU A 198 5.20 6.74 10.38
C LEU A 198 6.55 7.24 9.83
N MET A 199 6.61 7.52 8.53
CA MET A 199 7.82 8.05 7.89
C MET A 199 8.13 9.47 8.35
N ASN A 200 7.10 10.30 8.55
CA ASN A 200 7.28 11.63 9.13
C ASN A 200 7.92 11.55 10.52
N ARG A 201 7.46 10.63 11.36
CA ARG A 201 8.02 10.39 12.70
C ARG A 201 9.42 9.78 12.65
N PHE A 202 9.72 8.99 11.62
CA PHE A 202 11.01 8.34 11.41
C PHE A 202 12.11 9.32 10.98
N PHE A 203 11.75 10.35 10.21
CA PHE A 203 12.66 11.42 9.75
C PHE A 203 12.46 12.75 10.49
N ASP A 204 12.06 12.71 11.76
CA ASP A 204 11.93 13.88 12.64
C ASP A 204 11.09 15.04 12.08
N GLY A 205 10.02 14.74 11.35
CA GLY A 205 9.04 15.71 10.84
C GLY A 205 9.27 16.17 9.40
N GLU A 206 10.31 15.68 8.72
CA GLU A 206 10.70 16.17 7.40
C GLU A 206 10.06 15.42 6.21
N PHE A 207 9.49 14.23 6.44
CA PHE A 207 9.03 13.39 5.33
C PHE A 207 7.78 13.91 4.60
N ILE A 208 6.81 14.50 5.31
CA ILE A 208 5.56 14.97 4.68
C ILE A 208 5.87 16.04 3.62
N THR A 209 6.77 16.97 3.94
CA THR A 209 7.15 18.07 3.05
C THR A 209 8.25 17.69 2.05
N PHE A 210 8.82 16.49 2.16
CA PHE A 210 10.02 16.11 1.44
C PHE A 210 9.89 16.24 -0.07
N GLY A 211 8.90 15.61 -0.70
CA GLY A 211 8.76 15.67 -2.16
C GLY A 211 8.41 17.06 -2.69
N LEU A 212 7.68 17.88 -1.92
CA LEU A 212 7.44 19.29 -2.28
C LEU A 212 8.74 20.10 -2.26
N LYS A 213 9.58 19.91 -1.23
CA LYS A 213 10.90 20.55 -1.15
C LYS A 213 11.82 20.09 -2.30
N VAL A 214 11.73 18.83 -2.72
CA VAL A 214 12.50 18.32 -3.86
C VAL A 214 12.07 18.99 -5.17
N ILE A 215 10.76 19.22 -5.39
CA ILE A 215 10.28 19.92 -6.60
C ILE A 215 10.72 21.39 -6.58
N ASP A 216 10.57 22.08 -5.45
CA ASP A 216 11.04 23.47 -5.27
C ASP A 216 12.56 23.58 -5.51
N TYR A 217 13.32 22.56 -5.09
CA TYR A 217 14.73 22.39 -5.40
C TYR A 217 14.99 21.95 -6.86
N MET A 218 14.04 21.58 -7.69
CA MET A 218 14.32 21.42 -9.13
C MET A 218 14.16 22.74 -9.89
N GLU A 219 13.38 23.67 -9.35
CA GLU A 219 12.99 24.91 -10.01
C GLU A 219 13.90 26.11 -9.65
N THR A 220 14.53 26.10 -8.48
CA THR A 220 15.39 27.21 -8.00
C THR A 220 16.84 27.11 -8.52
N ASP A 221 17.58 28.22 -8.58
CA ASP A 221 19.01 28.23 -8.97
C ASP A 221 19.92 27.53 -7.94
N GLN A 222 21.03 26.97 -8.44
CA GLN A 222 21.86 26.00 -7.72
C GLN A 222 22.74 26.60 -6.60
N GLU A 223 23.02 27.90 -6.60
CA GLU A 223 24.08 28.49 -5.77
C GLU A 223 23.69 28.82 -4.31
N ASP A 224 22.42 29.09 -4.01
CA ASP A 224 22.02 29.73 -2.73
C ASP A 224 21.10 28.89 -1.82
N ARG A 225 20.96 27.59 -2.06
CA ARG A 225 19.91 26.77 -1.41
C ARG A 225 20.42 25.57 -0.62
N MET A 226 19.72 25.26 0.47
CA MET A 226 19.84 23.98 1.16
C MET A 226 19.24 22.88 0.31
N ASP A 227 20.05 21.89 -0.09
CA ASP A 227 19.52 20.68 -0.68
C ASP A 227 18.72 19.89 0.38
N PRO A 228 17.38 19.76 0.24
CA PRO A 228 16.57 19.01 1.19
C PRO A 228 16.98 17.53 1.24
N MET A 229 17.56 17.00 0.15
CA MET A 229 18.09 15.65 0.08
C MET A 229 19.31 15.51 0.99
N ILE A 230 20.24 16.47 0.98
CA ILE A 230 21.43 16.44 1.86
C ILE A 230 21.05 16.68 3.33
N TYR A 231 19.98 17.46 3.59
CA TYR A 231 19.53 17.71 4.96
C TYR A 231 18.93 16.48 5.65
N ILE A 232 18.18 15.65 4.93
CA ILE A 232 17.62 14.40 5.49
C ILE A 232 18.62 13.25 5.34
N PHE A 233 19.24 13.14 4.17
CA PHE A 233 20.14 12.08 3.76
C PHE A 233 21.56 12.62 3.47
N PRO A 234 22.32 13.08 4.50
CA PRO A 234 23.68 13.58 4.30
C PRO A 234 24.65 12.49 3.84
N ARG A 235 25.48 12.80 2.83
CA ARG A 235 26.51 11.89 2.33
C ARG A 235 27.80 11.92 3.14
N MET A 236 28.00 12.99 3.92
CA MET A 236 29.11 13.15 4.84
C MET A 236 28.58 13.63 6.20
N THR A 237 29.12 13.08 7.28
CA THR A 237 28.71 13.39 8.65
C THR A 237 29.91 13.39 9.59
N LYS A 238 29.73 13.91 10.81
CA LYS A 238 30.73 13.87 11.87
C LYS A 238 30.42 12.77 12.88
N CYS A 239 31.48 12.20 13.43
CA CYS A 239 31.45 11.27 14.54
C CYS A 239 32.48 11.71 15.57
N THR A 240 32.17 11.58 16.85
CA THR A 240 33.10 11.89 17.94
C THR A 240 33.36 10.62 18.74
N PHE A 241 34.62 10.19 18.76
CA PHE A 241 35.11 9.03 19.49
C PHE A 241 35.93 9.50 20.70
N PHE A 242 35.62 8.95 21.87
CA PHE A 242 36.34 9.28 23.11
C PHE A 242 37.16 8.07 23.53
N LYS A 243 38.47 8.27 23.78
CA LYS A 243 39.36 7.26 24.35
C LYS A 243 40.23 7.85 25.44
N TYR A 244 40.79 7.01 26.30
CA TYR A 244 41.80 7.45 27.25
C TYR A 244 43.14 7.65 26.54
N GLY A 245 43.73 8.84 26.71
CA GLY A 245 45.07 9.17 26.24
C GLY A 245 46.17 8.58 27.10
N SER A 246 47.44 8.80 26.73
CA SER A 246 48.60 8.37 27.53
C SER A 246 48.67 9.01 28.91
N SER A 247 48.04 10.18 29.10
CA SER A 247 47.92 10.87 30.40
C SER A 247 46.87 10.25 31.32
N GLY A 248 46.02 9.34 30.83
CA GLY A 248 44.85 8.83 31.55
C GLY A 248 43.63 9.75 31.51
N GLU A 249 43.72 10.90 30.84
CA GLU A 249 42.58 11.78 30.59
C GLU A 249 41.81 11.36 29.33
N VAL A 250 40.55 11.80 29.22
CA VAL A 250 39.70 11.51 28.05
C VAL A 250 40.09 12.41 26.89
N GLU A 251 40.60 11.80 25.81
CA GLU A 251 40.90 12.47 24.55
C GLU A 251 39.71 12.37 23.60
N LYS A 252 39.39 13.50 22.94
CA LYS A 252 38.32 13.62 21.95
C LYS A 252 38.89 13.50 20.54
N HIS A 253 38.45 12.49 19.79
CA HIS A 253 38.78 12.31 18.39
C HIS A 253 37.54 12.58 17.52
N ASP A 254 37.60 13.63 16.71
CA ASP A 254 36.57 13.92 15.72
C ASP A 254 36.95 13.30 14.37
N ALA A 255 36.03 12.53 13.80
CA ALA A 255 36.17 11.91 12.50
C ALA A 255 35.10 12.44 11.52
N ILE A 256 35.47 12.49 10.24
CA ILE A 256 34.54 12.76 9.15
C ILE A 256 34.23 11.44 8.47
N CYS A 257 32.94 11.10 8.38
CA CYS A 257 32.48 9.83 7.84
C CYS A 257 31.66 10.05 6.59
N ILE A 258 31.93 9.25 5.56
CA ILE A 258 31.18 9.19 4.31
C ILE A 258 30.16 8.05 4.43
N LEU A 259 28.93 8.30 3.98
CA LEU A 259 27.81 7.35 4.07
C LEU A 259 27.30 6.99 2.66
N PRO A 260 27.90 6.00 1.98
CA PRO A 260 27.48 5.58 0.63
C PRO A 260 26.04 5.07 0.57
N LEU A 261 25.59 4.39 1.64
CA LEU A 261 24.21 3.90 1.80
C LEU A 261 23.16 4.99 1.63
N ASN A 262 23.51 6.23 1.98
CA ASN A 262 22.56 7.32 1.94
C ASN A 262 22.19 7.77 0.54
N VAL A 263 23.09 7.59 -0.43
CA VAL A 263 22.79 7.83 -1.85
C VAL A 263 21.65 6.93 -2.32
N VAL A 264 21.61 5.68 -1.85
CA VAL A 264 20.55 4.73 -2.19
C VAL A 264 19.27 5.06 -1.44
N ASN A 265 19.36 5.33 -0.12
CA ASN A 265 18.20 5.72 0.69
C ASN A 265 17.51 6.97 0.15
N GLU A 266 18.28 7.99 -0.23
CA GLU A 266 17.80 9.22 -0.86
C GLU A 266 16.86 8.88 -2.03
N LYS A 267 17.31 8.05 -2.98
CA LYS A 267 16.51 7.68 -4.16
C LYS A 267 15.29 6.83 -3.82
N ILE A 268 15.44 5.87 -2.90
CA ILE A 268 14.34 5.02 -2.44
C ILE A 268 13.22 5.87 -1.83
N TYR A 269 13.55 6.78 -0.91
CA TYR A 269 12.54 7.55 -0.20
C TYR A 269 11.90 8.65 -1.05
N ILE A 270 12.63 9.23 -2.02
CA ILE A 270 12.02 10.11 -3.04
C ILE A 270 10.94 9.32 -3.81
N PHE A 271 11.30 8.14 -4.32
CA PHE A 271 10.35 7.29 -5.04
C PHE A 271 9.15 6.89 -4.18
N LEU A 272 9.39 6.45 -2.94
CA LEU A 272 8.32 6.05 -2.02
C LEU A 272 7.37 7.20 -1.67
N TRP A 273 7.88 8.43 -1.53
CA TRP A 273 7.05 9.61 -1.27
C TRP A 273 6.03 9.81 -2.39
N PHE A 274 6.49 9.88 -3.65
CA PHE A 274 5.58 10.04 -4.81
C PHE A 274 4.62 8.85 -4.94
N TRP A 275 5.12 7.65 -4.71
CA TRP A 275 4.32 6.42 -4.78
C TRP A 275 3.20 6.41 -3.74
N PHE A 276 3.48 6.79 -2.50
CA PHE A 276 2.47 6.84 -1.43
C PHE A 276 1.43 7.93 -1.65
N ILE A 277 1.81 9.09 -2.19
CA ILE A 277 0.86 10.13 -2.60
C ILE A 277 -0.08 9.61 -3.70
N LEU A 278 0.47 8.98 -4.74
CA LEU A 278 -0.32 8.38 -5.81
C LEU A 278 -1.29 7.31 -5.28
N LEU A 279 -0.81 6.40 -4.43
CA LEU A 279 -1.65 5.37 -3.81
C LEU A 279 -2.77 5.97 -2.95
N THR A 280 -2.46 7.00 -2.16
CA THR A 280 -3.45 7.70 -1.34
C THR A 280 -4.54 8.32 -2.21
N PHE A 281 -4.16 8.95 -3.31
CA PHE A 281 -5.11 9.52 -4.26
C PHE A 281 -6.00 8.44 -4.90
N LEU A 282 -5.41 7.37 -5.43
CA LEU A 282 -6.15 6.27 -6.07
C LEU A 282 -7.07 5.52 -5.09
N THR A 283 -6.65 5.34 -3.85
CA THR A 283 -7.49 4.74 -2.81
C THR A 283 -8.63 5.65 -2.39
N LEU A 284 -8.37 6.94 -2.24
CA LEU A 284 -9.43 7.90 -1.93
C LEU A 284 -10.49 7.92 -3.04
N LEU A 285 -10.08 7.95 -4.31
CA LEU A 285 -11.00 7.82 -5.44
C LEU A 285 -11.80 6.50 -5.39
N THR A 286 -11.16 5.39 -5.05
CA THR A 286 -11.83 4.09 -4.90
C THR A 286 -12.87 4.11 -3.79
N LEU A 287 -12.55 4.72 -2.64
CA LEU A 287 -13.48 4.83 -1.52
C LEU A 287 -14.65 5.77 -1.82
N ILE A 288 -14.39 6.93 -2.45
CA ILE A 288 -15.46 7.83 -2.93
C ILE A 288 -16.37 7.06 -3.89
N TYR A 289 -15.79 6.32 -4.84
CA TYR A 289 -16.55 5.45 -5.74
C TYR A 289 -17.40 4.42 -4.99
N ARG A 290 -16.89 3.77 -3.93
CA ARG A 290 -17.70 2.86 -3.09
C ARG A 290 -18.83 3.58 -2.37
N VAL A 291 -18.57 4.74 -1.79
CA VAL A 291 -19.57 5.55 -1.09
C VAL A 291 -20.71 5.91 -2.05
N VAL A 292 -20.39 6.34 -3.28
CA VAL A 292 -21.39 6.65 -4.32
C VAL A 292 -22.23 5.42 -4.67
N ILE A 293 -21.63 4.22 -4.80
CA ILE A 293 -22.38 2.98 -5.08
C ILE A 293 -23.32 2.62 -3.91
N ILE A 294 -22.86 2.79 -2.67
CA ILE A 294 -23.64 2.46 -1.47
C ILE A 294 -24.90 3.33 -1.39
N PHE A 295 -24.76 4.65 -1.62
CA PHE A 295 -25.89 5.59 -1.52
C PHE A 295 -26.76 5.65 -2.77
N SER A 296 -26.24 5.31 -3.96
CA SER A 296 -26.97 5.44 -5.22
C SER A 296 -27.32 4.10 -5.87
N PRO A 297 -28.58 3.63 -5.73
CA PRO A 297 -29.09 2.49 -6.49
C PRO A 297 -29.02 2.70 -8.01
N ARG A 298 -29.13 3.95 -8.48
CA ARG A 298 -29.02 4.27 -9.91
C ARG A 298 -27.61 3.98 -10.44
N MET A 299 -26.58 4.31 -9.66
CA MET A 299 -25.20 3.97 -10.01
C MET A 299 -24.98 2.46 -10.06
N ARG A 300 -25.61 1.70 -9.15
CA ARG A 300 -25.59 0.23 -9.20
C ARG A 300 -26.16 -0.32 -10.51
N VAL A 301 -27.29 0.22 -10.98
CA VAL A 301 -27.88 -0.16 -12.28
C VAL A 301 -26.94 0.21 -13.44
N TYR A 302 -26.41 1.45 -13.42
CA TYR A 302 -25.53 1.95 -14.47
C TYR A 302 -24.26 1.09 -14.64
N LEU A 303 -23.57 0.80 -13.53
CA LEU A 303 -22.34 0.01 -13.54
C LEU A 303 -22.59 -1.43 -14.02
N PHE A 304 -23.70 -2.03 -13.59
CA PHE A 304 -24.08 -3.37 -14.00
C PHE A 304 -24.38 -3.43 -15.50
N ARG A 305 -25.07 -2.41 -16.04
CA ARG A 305 -25.35 -2.26 -17.49
C ARG A 305 -24.09 -2.04 -18.32
N MET A 306 -23.19 -1.18 -17.85
CA MET A 306 -21.97 -0.84 -18.57
C MET A 306 -21.08 -2.08 -18.76
N ARG A 307 -20.98 -2.90 -17.70
CA ARG A 307 -20.12 -4.07 -17.67
C ARG A 307 -20.75 -5.32 -18.28
N PHE A 308 -22.00 -5.63 -17.93
CA PHE A 308 -22.70 -6.84 -18.38
C PHE A 308 -23.70 -6.55 -19.48
N ARG A 309 -23.20 -6.14 -20.66
CA ARG A 309 -24.01 -5.69 -21.81
C ARG A 309 -24.95 -6.74 -22.37
N LEU A 310 -24.64 -8.03 -22.16
CA LEU A 310 -25.43 -9.17 -22.61
C LEU A 310 -26.71 -9.40 -21.78
N VAL A 311 -26.77 -8.85 -20.56
CA VAL A 311 -27.92 -9.01 -19.66
C VAL A 311 -29.05 -8.05 -20.07
N ARG A 312 -30.29 -8.53 -20.02
CA ARG A 312 -31.49 -7.75 -20.33
C ARG A 312 -31.63 -6.57 -19.36
N ARG A 313 -31.98 -5.39 -19.87
CA ARG A 313 -31.98 -4.14 -19.09
C ARG A 313 -32.99 -4.13 -17.93
N ASP A 314 -34.15 -4.74 -18.15
CA ASP A 314 -35.23 -4.98 -17.18
C ASP A 314 -34.79 -5.98 -16.10
N ALA A 315 -34.10 -7.06 -16.46
CA ALA A 315 -33.59 -8.04 -15.52
C ALA A 315 -32.62 -7.40 -14.51
N ILE A 316 -31.74 -6.50 -14.99
CA ILE A 316 -30.83 -5.73 -14.13
C ILE A 316 -31.61 -4.84 -13.16
N GLU A 317 -32.63 -4.12 -13.63
CA GLU A 317 -33.44 -3.24 -12.78
C GLU A 317 -34.19 -4.03 -11.70
N ILE A 318 -34.80 -5.16 -12.07
CA ILE A 318 -35.49 -6.06 -11.13
C ILE A 318 -34.51 -6.53 -10.04
N ILE A 319 -33.34 -7.00 -10.43
CA ILE A 319 -32.32 -7.47 -9.49
C ILE A 319 -31.86 -6.34 -8.58
N VAL A 320 -31.45 -5.19 -9.11
CA VAL A 320 -30.95 -4.08 -8.27
C VAL A 320 -32.03 -3.55 -7.32
N ARG A 321 -33.29 -3.55 -7.74
CA ARG A 321 -34.42 -3.12 -6.89
C ARG A 321 -34.73 -4.12 -5.76
N ARG A 322 -34.54 -5.42 -5.99
CA ARG A 322 -34.85 -6.49 -5.02
C ARG A 322 -33.66 -6.89 -4.16
N SER A 323 -32.46 -6.73 -4.67
CA SER A 323 -31.20 -7.11 -4.03
C SER A 323 -30.67 -6.02 -3.10
N LYS A 324 -30.05 -6.42 -1.99
CA LYS A 324 -29.32 -5.48 -1.13
C LYS A 324 -27.91 -5.24 -1.67
N MET A 325 -27.16 -4.36 -1.01
CA MET A 325 -25.79 -4.01 -1.42
C MET A 325 -24.87 -5.23 -1.52
N GLY A 326 -24.95 -6.15 -0.56
CA GLY A 326 -24.08 -7.32 -0.54
C GLY A 326 -24.33 -8.29 -1.70
N ASP A 327 -25.59 -8.47 -2.08
CA ASP A 327 -25.95 -9.31 -3.22
C ASP A 327 -25.49 -8.68 -4.53
N TRP A 328 -25.69 -7.36 -4.70
CA TRP A 328 -25.18 -6.64 -5.87
C TRP A 328 -23.66 -6.77 -5.98
N PHE A 329 -22.94 -6.62 -4.86
CA PHE A 329 -21.49 -6.76 -4.83
C PHE A 329 -21.04 -8.19 -5.15
N LEU A 330 -21.71 -9.20 -4.59
CA LEU A 330 -21.47 -10.61 -4.91
C LEU A 330 -21.69 -10.89 -6.40
N LEU A 331 -22.83 -10.47 -6.96
CA LEU A 331 -23.14 -10.64 -8.38
C LEU A 331 -22.13 -9.91 -9.27
N TYR A 332 -21.72 -8.70 -8.89
CA TYR A 332 -20.70 -7.96 -9.62
C TYR A 332 -19.39 -8.74 -9.67
N LEU A 333 -18.96 -9.31 -8.53
CA LEU A 333 -17.73 -10.09 -8.45
C LEU A 333 -17.83 -11.44 -9.17
N LEU A 334 -18.96 -12.13 -9.07
CA LEU A 334 -19.21 -13.37 -9.82
C LEU A 334 -19.14 -13.14 -11.33
N GLY A 335 -19.74 -12.06 -11.82
CA GLY A 335 -19.69 -11.73 -13.24
C GLY A 335 -18.28 -11.35 -13.74
N GLU A 336 -17.34 -10.99 -12.85
CA GLU A 336 -15.93 -10.82 -13.25
C GLU A 336 -15.18 -12.14 -13.45
N ASN A 337 -15.70 -13.24 -12.90
CA ASN A 337 -15.02 -14.52 -12.83
C ASN A 337 -15.72 -15.64 -13.62
N ILE A 338 -17.03 -15.54 -13.85
CA ILE A 338 -17.81 -16.51 -14.62
C ILE A 338 -17.87 -16.07 -16.08
N ASP A 339 -17.97 -17.03 -17.00
CA ASP A 339 -18.21 -16.75 -18.43
C ASP A 339 -19.43 -15.82 -18.62
N THR A 340 -19.29 -14.84 -19.51
CA THR A 340 -20.28 -13.77 -19.70
C THR A 340 -21.65 -14.27 -20.18
N VAL A 341 -21.71 -15.38 -20.91
CA VAL A 341 -22.96 -15.98 -21.39
C VAL A 341 -23.63 -16.77 -20.26
N ILE A 342 -22.86 -17.55 -19.51
CA ILE A 342 -23.37 -18.28 -18.34
C ILE A 342 -23.92 -17.31 -17.30
N PHE A 343 -23.14 -16.26 -16.98
CA PHE A 343 -23.55 -15.23 -16.05
C PHE A 343 -24.83 -14.53 -16.50
N ARG A 344 -24.95 -14.22 -17.81
CA ARG A 344 -26.18 -13.65 -18.37
C ARG A 344 -27.38 -14.53 -18.06
N ASP A 345 -27.26 -15.82 -18.32
CA ASP A 345 -28.39 -16.74 -18.17
C ASP A 345 -28.80 -16.91 -16.70
N VAL A 346 -27.83 -17.02 -15.77
CA VAL A 346 -28.09 -17.07 -14.32
C VAL A 346 -28.83 -15.83 -13.85
N VAL A 347 -28.36 -14.64 -14.27
CA VAL A 347 -28.92 -13.36 -13.86
C VAL A 347 -30.33 -13.17 -14.43
N GLN A 348 -30.56 -13.54 -15.69
CA GLN A 348 -31.91 -13.47 -16.28
C GLN A 348 -32.88 -14.44 -15.60
N ASP A 349 -32.46 -15.67 -15.31
CA ASP A 349 -33.30 -16.65 -14.60
C ASP A 349 -33.60 -16.19 -13.17
N LEU A 350 -32.63 -15.60 -12.48
CA LEU A 350 -32.82 -15.02 -11.15
C LEU A 350 -33.84 -13.86 -11.20
N ALA A 351 -33.72 -12.97 -12.19
CA ALA A 351 -34.66 -11.87 -12.37
C ALA A 351 -36.09 -12.37 -12.67
N ASN A 352 -36.23 -13.41 -13.51
CA ASN A 352 -37.51 -14.02 -13.81
C ASN A 352 -38.16 -14.63 -12.55
N ARG A 353 -37.39 -15.35 -11.71
CA ARG A 353 -37.87 -15.87 -10.41
C ARG A 353 -38.29 -14.75 -9.46
N LEU A 354 -37.53 -13.65 -9.42
CA LEU A 354 -37.87 -12.47 -8.61
C LEU A 354 -39.12 -11.74 -9.12
N GLY A 355 -39.34 -11.73 -10.44
CA GLY A 355 -40.51 -11.14 -11.10
C GLY A 355 -41.78 -11.96 -10.87
N HIS A 356 -41.72 -13.29 -11.02
CA HIS A 356 -42.88 -14.16 -10.86
C HIS A 356 -43.47 -14.13 -9.44
N ASN A 357 -42.61 -13.93 -8.42
CA ASN A 357 -43.05 -13.73 -7.04
C ASN A 357 -43.80 -12.40 -6.78
N GLN A 358 -43.89 -11.46 -7.75
CA GLN A 358 -44.83 -10.35 -7.66
C GLN A 358 -46.28 -10.80 -7.86
N HIS A 359 -46.54 -11.73 -8.79
CA HIS A 359 -47.90 -12.11 -9.15
C HIS A 359 -48.60 -12.94 -8.06
N HIS A 360 -47.86 -13.62 -7.19
CA HIS A 360 -48.44 -14.38 -6.08
C HIS A 360 -48.66 -13.59 -4.77
N ARG A 361 -48.25 -12.32 -4.68
CA ARG A 361 -48.47 -11.48 -3.48
C ARG A 361 -49.57 -10.42 -3.62
N VAL A 362 -50.48 -10.58 -4.60
CA VAL A 362 -51.77 -9.86 -4.60
C VAL A 362 -52.91 -10.87 -4.73
N PRO A 363 -53.30 -11.49 -3.61
CA PRO A 363 -54.73 -11.57 -3.34
C PRO A 363 -55.01 -11.20 -1.87
N GLY A 364 -55.80 -10.15 -1.64
CA GLY A 364 -56.30 -9.84 -0.30
C GLY A 364 -56.12 -8.41 0.19
N LEU A 365 -56.37 -7.41 -0.66
CA LEU A 365 -56.86 -6.10 -0.16
C LEU A 365 -58.06 -5.63 -0.99
N LYS A 366 -58.98 -6.57 -1.19
CA LYS A 366 -60.38 -6.33 -1.51
C LYS A 366 -61.20 -7.26 -0.60
N GLY A 367 -61.14 -7.02 0.72
CA GLY A 367 -62.31 -7.25 1.55
C GLY A 367 -63.15 -5.99 1.36
N GLU A 368 -64.23 -6.06 0.59
CA GLU A 368 -65.54 -6.31 1.18
C GLU A 368 -65.81 -5.31 2.31
N ILE A 369 -65.95 -4.03 1.93
CA ILE A 369 -66.96 -3.22 2.60
C ILE A 369 -68.27 -3.72 2.01
N GLN A 370 -68.93 -4.51 2.85
CA GLN A 370 -70.17 -5.23 2.61
C GLN A 370 -71.29 -4.28 2.20
N ASP A 371 -71.99 -4.71 1.15
CA ASP A 371 -73.44 -4.80 0.99
C ASP A 371 -74.34 -3.76 1.68
N ALA A 372 -75.06 -3.06 0.80
CA ALA A 372 -76.49 -2.71 0.82
C ALA A 372 -77.07 -1.98 2.04
#